data_AF-A0A653C0M9-F1
#
_entry.id   AF-A0A653C0M9-F1
#
_cell.length_a   1.000
_cell.length_b   1.000
_cell.length_c   1.000
_cell.angle_alpha   90.00
_cell.angle_beta   90.00
_cell.angle_gamma   90.00
#
_symmetry.space_group_name_H-M   'P 1'
#
loop_
_entity.id
_entity.type
_entity.pdbx_description
1 polymer ?
#
loop_
_entity_poly.entity_id
_entity_poly.type
_entity_poly.pdbx_seq_one_letter_code
_entity_poly.pdbx_strand_id
1 'polypeptide(L)'
;MGNALTAMFPADQEVDPRSNCPKTKIGAKYEVDSDGISSESVSDDIATCADHKEQLRNFEADLKRKREQRQSILQEKKMEFDRLRNEVQRLTQENTLLKSFQSDKGDGAKTWAKVVELTEEVVRLKQENEDYKKIQPSIQRPENTAAVEENEVCLQKEEIEELRKEIIKLKRELDIQKRFDCPDDIQIEAERLRRENDGLKMILEEKSRLLEDSEKLIEKNRELRISIAKMQNELQDLNTELIEFEKERQEYNTHVLALKDVISVSKNMLQIREAQLKELKQKVENIEASLQEKEMNILSQDLRQEYERQLENMRSLRTLYQERSRIEKLEREQMQSQLDETKKQIEQEQNKNKELQERMDKAEADNSKKYDEIKHLESNLGLAKAESRQYQAELTVINQLFSEILLGFNNSQEIDLDKLQKQLEDHHDLLQDIVVNEVSSEVSYALPKLLLDLLNNTDTNKHCDINMEKTEVEAKGESSEYPSSTINSKMNSTEEIVQNLPKVWRVLIELLSHQMAPTNSLSGDDDSENPCYKTVQTAKGPSLVASVSQTFIRLKDLILEKKSLEKETNHLKQLNGHLENRLQDQEKRLEQVQTELSKTWHVVSIRPGSIIFETKKNYSR
;
A
#
# COMPACT_ATOMS: atom_id res chain seq x y z
N MET A 1 27.71 -11.20 55.46
CA MET A 1 27.63 -11.00 53.99
C MET A 1 26.28 -10.33 53.74
N GLY A 2 26.15 -9.18 53.09
CA GLY A 2 27.12 -8.43 52.28
C GLY A 2 26.46 -8.05 50.95
N ASN A 3 25.85 -6.86 50.91
CA ASN A 3 25.18 -6.15 49.81
C ASN A 3 25.18 -6.78 48.39
N ALA A 4 23.98 -6.95 47.82
CA ALA A 4 23.59 -6.34 46.54
C ALA A 4 22.18 -6.80 46.09
N LEU A 5 21.22 -5.87 45.96
CA LEU A 5 20.17 -5.82 44.90
C LEU A 5 19.13 -4.72 45.21
N THR A 6 19.56 -3.47 45.08
CA THR A 6 18.67 -2.28 45.02
C THR A 6 18.86 -1.61 43.66
N ALA A 7 18.18 -2.11 42.62
CA ALA A 7 18.11 -1.46 41.31
C ALA A 7 17.05 -2.13 40.40
N MET A 8 15.79 -1.67 40.41
CA MET A 8 14.87 -1.87 39.27
C MET A 8 13.60 -1.00 39.28
N PHE A 9 13.72 0.30 39.57
CA PHE A 9 12.72 1.31 39.17
C PHE A 9 13.43 2.64 38.93
N PRO A 10 13.53 3.15 37.68
CA PRO A 10 13.93 4.53 37.45
C PRO A 10 12.81 5.46 37.90
N ALA A 11 13.18 6.52 38.61
CA ALA A 11 12.25 7.53 39.13
C ALA A 11 11.74 8.46 38.02
N ASP A 12 10.71 9.22 38.36
CA ASP A 12 10.06 10.19 37.48
C ASP A 12 11.03 11.21 36.89
N GLN A 13 10.90 11.45 35.58
CA GLN A 13 11.40 12.65 34.92
C GLN A 13 10.21 13.37 34.28
N GLU A 14 9.77 14.44 34.94
CA GLU A 14 8.89 15.44 34.32
C GLU A 14 9.62 16.05 33.11
N VAL A 15 9.01 15.94 31.93
CA VAL A 15 9.48 16.64 30.73
C VAL A 15 8.34 17.50 30.19
N ASP A 16 8.56 18.80 30.31
CA ASP A 16 7.65 19.90 29.97
C ASP A 16 7.40 19.96 28.44
N PRO A 17 6.15 19.82 27.93
CA PRO A 17 5.86 19.90 26.50
C PRO A 17 5.67 21.36 26.05
N ARG A 18 6.67 22.23 26.29
CA ARG A 18 6.67 23.65 25.88
C ARG A 18 8.04 24.16 25.39
N SER A 19 8.62 23.56 24.33
CA SER A 19 9.61 24.25 23.47
C SER A 19 10.03 23.43 22.24
N ASN A 20 9.32 23.55 21.11
CA ASN A 20 9.93 23.70 19.77
C ASN A 20 8.87 23.79 18.65
N CYS A 21 8.48 25.01 18.29
CA CYS A 21 7.96 25.31 16.94
C CYS A 21 9.02 26.13 16.21
N PRO A 22 9.57 25.66 15.07
CA PRO A 22 10.49 26.45 14.27
C PRO A 22 9.74 27.63 13.63
N LYS A 23 10.25 28.85 13.84
CA LYS A 23 9.70 30.08 13.25
C LYS A 23 10.05 30.17 11.76
N THR A 24 9.17 29.73 10.87
CA THR A 24 9.22 30.14 9.45
C THR A 24 8.53 31.49 9.27
N LYS A 25 9.34 32.57 9.27
CA LYS A 25 8.92 33.82 8.63
C LYS A 25 8.87 33.60 7.12
N ILE A 26 7.68 33.59 6.54
CA ILE A 26 7.50 33.92 5.12
C ILE A 26 6.51 35.07 5.06
N GLY A 27 7.04 36.28 4.86
CA GLY A 27 6.24 37.41 4.41
C GLY A 27 6.20 37.38 2.90
N ALA A 28 5.03 37.17 2.32
CA ALA A 28 4.75 37.44 0.93
C ALA A 28 3.36 38.09 0.86
N LYS A 29 3.33 39.40 0.60
CA LYS A 29 2.10 40.05 0.15
C LYS A 29 1.81 39.51 -1.25
N TYR A 30 0.65 38.91 -1.43
CA TYR A 30 -0.02 38.88 -2.72
C TYR A 30 -1.34 39.61 -2.55
N GLU A 31 -1.38 40.83 -3.09
CA GLU A 31 -2.64 41.42 -3.53
C GLU A 31 -3.08 40.61 -4.76
N VAL A 32 -4.31 40.10 -4.74
CA VAL A 32 -4.97 39.50 -5.90
C VAL A 32 -6.30 40.22 -6.04
N ASP A 33 -6.48 40.83 -7.21
CA ASP A 33 -7.65 41.62 -7.52
C ASP A 33 -8.94 40.79 -7.50
N SER A 34 -10.03 41.47 -7.14
CA SER A 34 -11.38 40.95 -7.24
C SER A 34 -11.80 40.88 -8.70
N ASP A 35 -12.17 39.69 -9.19
CA ASP A 35 -13.14 39.59 -10.27
C ASP A 35 -14.07 38.36 -10.15
N GLY A 36 -15.34 38.58 -10.51
CA GLY A 36 -16.50 37.86 -10.02
C GLY A 36 -16.58 36.34 -10.24
N ILE A 37 -16.95 35.63 -9.17
CA ILE A 37 -17.60 34.31 -9.21
C ILE A 37 -18.87 34.36 -8.34
N SER A 38 -19.93 33.71 -8.81
CA SER A 38 -21.31 33.80 -8.29
C SER A 38 -21.43 33.50 -6.78
N SER A 39 -22.18 34.35 -6.07
CA SER A 39 -22.20 34.41 -4.60
C SER A 39 -23.10 33.39 -3.89
N GLU A 40 -23.56 32.33 -4.58
CA GLU A 40 -24.63 31.46 -4.08
C GLU A 40 -24.19 30.00 -3.83
N SER A 41 -23.01 29.58 -4.32
CA SER A 41 -22.46 28.22 -4.04
C SER A 41 -21.44 28.18 -2.90
N VAL A 42 -20.90 29.32 -2.46
CA VAL A 42 -19.82 29.38 -1.45
C VAL A 42 -20.33 29.24 -0.01
N SER A 43 -21.63 29.44 0.23
CA SER A 43 -22.22 29.36 1.57
C SER A 43 -22.25 27.93 2.12
N ASP A 44 -22.59 26.95 1.29
CA ASP A 44 -22.73 25.54 1.71
C ASP A 44 -21.37 24.87 1.96
N ASP A 45 -20.34 25.23 1.19
CA ASP A 45 -18.96 24.75 1.40
C ASP A 45 -18.36 25.29 2.71
N ILE A 46 -18.75 26.49 3.15
CA ILE A 46 -18.33 27.05 4.45
C ILE A 46 -19.08 26.37 5.60
N ALA A 47 -20.38 26.10 5.46
CA ALA A 47 -21.18 25.41 6.46
C ALA A 47 -20.70 23.97 6.70
N THR A 48 -20.51 23.19 5.63
CA THR A 48 -19.99 21.81 5.72
C THR A 48 -18.57 21.75 6.31
N CYS A 49 -17.72 22.75 6.03
CA CYS A 49 -16.40 22.89 6.66
C CYS A 49 -16.48 23.19 8.17
N ALA A 50 -17.48 23.95 8.63
CA ALA A 50 -17.72 24.22 10.05
C ALA A 50 -18.18 22.96 10.80
N ASP A 51 -19.16 22.23 10.24
CA ASP A 51 -19.66 20.99 10.81
C ASP A 51 -18.56 19.93 10.95
N HIS A 52 -17.70 19.79 9.94
CA HIS A 52 -16.59 18.82 10.01
C HIS A 52 -15.56 19.19 11.10
N LYS A 53 -15.31 20.49 11.34
CA LYS A 53 -14.48 20.97 12.45
C LYS A 53 -15.13 20.77 13.82
N GLU A 54 -16.45 20.74 13.90
CA GLU A 54 -17.16 20.40 15.14
C GLU A 54 -17.15 18.89 15.40
N GLN A 55 -17.37 18.06 14.37
CA GLN A 55 -17.21 16.60 14.45
C GLN A 55 -15.80 16.20 14.91
N LEU A 56 -14.75 16.83 14.37
CA LEU A 56 -13.37 16.60 14.80
C LEU A 56 -13.13 16.95 16.28
N ARG A 57 -13.65 18.10 16.75
CA ARG A 57 -13.55 18.51 18.17
C ARG A 57 -14.32 17.56 19.11
N ASN A 58 -15.50 17.10 18.70
CA ASN A 58 -16.29 16.12 19.45
C ASN A 58 -15.59 14.75 19.49
N PHE A 59 -15.00 14.30 18.38
CA PHE A 59 -14.20 13.07 18.32
C PHE A 59 -12.96 13.15 19.22
N GLU A 60 -12.22 14.27 19.20
CA GLU A 60 -11.06 14.49 20.06
C GLU A 60 -11.45 14.47 21.56
N ALA A 61 -12.56 15.13 21.92
CA ALA A 61 -13.09 15.13 23.29
C ALA A 61 -13.48 13.72 23.76
N ASP A 62 -14.13 12.92 22.91
CA ASP A 62 -14.48 11.53 23.24
C ASP A 62 -13.26 10.61 23.30
N LEU A 63 -12.24 10.85 22.48
CA LEU A 63 -10.97 10.11 22.54
C LEU A 63 -10.22 10.44 23.85
N LYS A 64 -10.27 11.70 24.30
CA LYS A 64 -9.75 12.12 25.61
C LYS A 64 -10.52 11.46 26.77
N ARG A 65 -11.86 11.51 26.79
CA ARG A 65 -12.69 10.81 27.78
C ARG A 65 -12.40 9.31 27.84
N LYS A 66 -12.23 8.65 26.69
CA LYS A 66 -11.87 7.22 26.62
C LYS A 66 -10.47 6.92 27.17
N ARG A 67 -9.51 7.84 27.03
CA ARG A 67 -8.17 7.73 27.66
C ARG A 67 -8.27 7.87 29.19
N GLU A 68 -8.99 8.88 29.67
CA GLU A 68 -9.23 9.13 31.10
C GLU A 68 -9.96 7.95 31.77
N GLN A 69 -11.00 7.41 31.12
CA GLN A 69 -11.71 6.22 31.58
C GLN A 69 -10.80 4.98 31.65
N ARG A 70 -9.94 4.76 30.64
CA ARG A 70 -8.96 3.66 30.66
C ARG A 70 -7.91 3.83 31.77
N GLN A 71 -7.44 5.05 32.02
CA GLN A 71 -6.53 5.35 33.13
C GLN A 71 -7.18 5.09 34.49
N SER A 72 -8.44 5.51 34.66
CA SER A 72 -9.23 5.24 35.88
C SER A 72 -9.39 3.73 36.13
N ILE A 73 -9.78 2.95 35.12
CA ILE A 73 -9.89 1.48 35.22
C ILE A 73 -8.54 0.82 35.55
N LEU A 74 -7.44 1.28 34.95
CA LEU A 74 -6.10 0.77 35.26
C LEU A 74 -5.69 1.09 36.71
N GLN A 75 -6.03 2.27 37.22
CA GLN A 75 -5.76 2.67 38.59
C GLN A 75 -6.61 1.87 39.60
N GLU A 76 -7.89 1.63 39.30
CA GLU A 76 -8.77 0.75 40.08
C GLU A 76 -8.24 -0.69 40.11
N LYS A 77 -7.87 -1.25 38.96
CA LYS A 77 -7.29 -2.60 38.88
C LYS A 77 -5.94 -2.71 39.60
N LYS A 78 -5.11 -1.66 39.56
CA LYS A 78 -3.87 -1.60 40.37
C LYS A 78 -4.18 -1.67 41.86
N MET A 79 -5.14 -0.88 42.35
CA MET A 79 -5.60 -0.91 43.75
C MET A 79 -6.16 -2.28 44.15
N GLU A 80 -6.86 -2.98 43.24
CA GLU A 80 -7.33 -4.35 43.46
C GLU A 80 -6.18 -5.35 43.56
N PHE A 81 -5.18 -5.28 42.67
CA PHE A 81 -3.97 -6.11 42.75
C PHE A 81 -3.16 -5.87 44.03
N ASP A 82 -3.03 -4.62 44.47
CA ASP A 82 -2.33 -4.27 45.71
C ASP A 82 -3.09 -4.82 46.94
N ARG A 83 -4.43 -4.77 46.96
CA ARG A 83 -5.26 -5.44 47.98
C ARG A 83 -5.06 -6.96 47.98
N LEU A 84 -5.09 -7.60 46.81
CA LEU A 84 -4.88 -9.04 46.69
C LEU A 84 -3.47 -9.46 47.13
N ARG A 85 -2.44 -8.67 46.82
CA ARG A 85 -1.07 -8.91 47.29
C ARG A 85 -0.97 -8.85 48.82
N ASN A 86 -1.61 -7.86 49.44
CA ASN A 86 -1.66 -7.75 50.91
C ASN A 86 -2.40 -8.93 51.55
N GLU A 87 -3.51 -9.39 50.94
CA GLU A 87 -4.27 -10.53 51.45
C GLU A 87 -3.50 -11.85 51.28
N VAL A 88 -2.80 -12.06 50.16
CA VAL A 88 -1.88 -13.21 49.99
C VAL A 88 -0.76 -13.17 51.02
N GLN A 89 -0.21 -11.99 51.34
CA GLN A 89 0.80 -11.84 52.40
C GLN A 89 0.22 -12.19 53.78
N ARG A 90 -1.00 -11.76 54.10
CA ARG A 90 -1.73 -12.11 55.33
C ARG A 90 -1.97 -13.62 55.44
N LEU A 91 -2.50 -14.24 54.39
CA LEU A 91 -2.73 -15.69 54.32
C LEU A 91 -1.43 -16.50 54.37
N THR A 92 -0.32 -15.97 53.86
CA THR A 92 1.00 -16.59 53.97
C THR A 92 1.49 -16.56 55.43
N GLN A 93 1.34 -15.43 56.12
CA GLN A 93 1.66 -15.32 57.55
C GLN A 93 0.79 -16.26 58.39
N GLU A 94 -0.52 -16.31 58.14
CA GLU A 94 -1.46 -17.23 58.79
C GLU A 94 -1.06 -18.70 58.58
N ASN A 95 -0.69 -19.08 57.36
CA ASN A 95 -0.18 -20.42 57.06
C ASN A 95 1.17 -20.72 57.76
N THR A 96 2.05 -19.74 57.93
CA THR A 96 3.28 -19.96 58.72
C THR A 96 2.99 -20.16 60.20
N LEU A 97 2.01 -19.43 60.76
CA LEU A 97 1.56 -19.62 62.15
C LEU A 97 0.88 -20.98 62.36
N LEU A 98 0.07 -21.43 61.40
CA LEU A 98 -0.54 -22.77 61.40
C LEU A 98 0.52 -23.87 61.31
N LYS A 99 1.60 -23.68 60.53
CA LYS A 99 2.73 -24.63 60.48
C LYS A 99 3.50 -24.69 61.80
N SER A 100 3.74 -23.57 62.49
CA SER A 100 4.31 -23.62 63.85
C SER A 100 3.38 -24.33 64.84
N PHE A 101 2.08 -24.07 64.78
CA PHE A 101 1.07 -24.76 65.62
C PHE A 101 0.97 -26.27 65.34
N GLN A 102 1.28 -26.73 64.13
CA GLN A 102 1.38 -28.15 63.81
C GLN A 102 2.69 -28.77 64.35
N SER A 103 3.79 -28.02 64.35
CA SER A 103 5.06 -28.46 64.94
C SER A 103 4.95 -28.71 66.44
N ASP A 104 4.23 -27.85 67.17
CA ASP A 104 4.01 -28.00 68.63
C ASP A 104 3.10 -29.18 69.01
N LYS A 105 2.41 -29.81 68.04
CA LYS A 105 1.68 -31.07 68.25
C LYS A 105 2.51 -32.33 67.95
N GLY A 106 3.79 -32.17 67.61
CA GLY A 106 4.69 -33.25 67.21
C GLY A 106 4.98 -34.32 68.28
N ASP A 107 4.73 -34.05 69.57
CA ASP A 107 4.95 -35.04 70.64
C ASP A 107 3.96 -36.21 70.63
N GLY A 108 2.83 -36.09 69.91
CA GLY A 108 1.90 -37.21 69.68
C GLY A 108 2.45 -38.34 68.80
N ALA A 109 3.58 -38.14 68.11
CA ALA A 109 4.22 -39.17 67.28
C ALA A 109 5.17 -40.09 68.09
N LYS A 110 5.70 -39.62 69.22
CA LYS A 110 6.64 -40.38 70.07
C LYS A 110 5.95 -41.49 70.87
N THR A 111 4.67 -41.33 71.18
CA THR A 111 3.87 -42.32 71.92
C THR A 111 3.56 -43.56 71.09
N TRP A 112 3.31 -43.42 69.78
CA TRP A 112 3.05 -44.57 68.90
C TRP A 112 4.30 -45.41 68.61
N ALA A 113 5.48 -44.81 68.49
CA ALA A 113 6.73 -45.55 68.33
C ALA A 113 7.00 -46.51 69.51
N LYS A 114 6.69 -46.07 70.74
CA LYS A 114 6.89 -46.87 71.96
C LYS A 114 5.89 -48.01 72.14
N VAL A 115 4.75 -47.98 71.45
CA VAL A 115 3.78 -49.09 71.42
C VAL A 115 4.24 -50.19 70.45
N VAL A 116 4.86 -49.83 69.33
CA VAL A 116 5.43 -50.79 68.37
C VAL A 116 6.61 -51.55 69.00
N GLU A 117 7.52 -50.83 69.66
CA GLU A 117 8.71 -51.40 70.32
C GLU A 117 8.34 -52.45 71.40
N LEU A 118 7.25 -52.25 72.15
CA LEU A 118 6.72 -53.22 73.12
C LEU A 118 6.02 -54.43 72.48
N THR A 119 5.67 -54.37 71.20
CA THR A 119 4.99 -55.47 70.49
C THR A 119 6.01 -56.46 69.89
N GLU A 120 7.23 -56.00 69.58
CA GLU A 120 8.33 -56.83 69.03
C GLU A 120 9.17 -57.57 70.09
N GLU A 121 8.92 -57.30 71.37
CA GLU A 121 9.52 -58.03 72.51
C GLU A 121 8.82 -59.39 72.74
N VAL A 122 7.49 -59.44 72.54
CA VAL A 122 6.65 -60.62 72.82
C VAL A 122 6.84 -61.76 71.82
N VAL A 123 7.19 -61.45 70.57
CA VAL A 123 7.42 -62.44 69.50
C VAL A 123 8.74 -63.22 69.72
N ARG A 124 9.69 -62.66 70.48
CA ARG A 124 11.04 -63.22 70.64
C ARG A 124 11.16 -64.37 71.64
N LEU A 125 10.14 -64.62 72.46
CA LEU A 125 10.13 -65.64 73.54
C LEU A 125 9.34 -66.91 73.19
N LYS A 126 9.19 -67.23 71.89
CA LYS A 126 8.49 -68.45 71.42
C LYS A 126 9.28 -69.27 70.40
N GLN A 127 10.61 -69.17 70.43
CA GLN A 127 11.47 -69.80 69.43
C GLN A 127 12.68 -70.51 70.04
N GLU A 128 12.45 -71.29 71.09
CA GLU A 128 13.45 -72.17 71.70
C GLU A 128 12.79 -73.39 72.36
N ASN A 129 12.44 -74.39 71.55
CA ASN A 129 12.32 -75.83 71.90
C ASN A 129 11.79 -76.62 70.69
N GLU A 130 12.69 -77.00 69.78
CA GLU A 130 12.47 -78.08 68.82
C GLU A 130 13.79 -78.85 68.68
N ASP A 131 13.91 -79.99 69.37
CA ASP A 131 14.95 -80.99 69.11
C ASP A 131 14.61 -82.33 69.81
N TYR A 132 13.99 -83.27 69.08
CA TYR A 132 14.54 -84.63 68.80
C TYR A 132 13.49 -85.74 68.52
N LYS A 133 13.72 -86.42 67.38
CA LYS A 133 13.42 -87.85 67.07
C LYS A 133 11.97 -88.35 66.93
N LYS A 134 11.48 -88.30 65.69
CA LYS A 134 11.48 -89.45 64.74
C LYS A 134 11.43 -90.87 65.34
N ILE A 135 10.36 -91.62 65.03
CA ILE A 135 10.39 -92.96 64.35
C ILE A 135 8.96 -93.35 63.93
N GLN A 136 8.81 -93.73 62.65
CA GLN A 136 7.66 -94.43 62.04
C GLN A 136 8.03 -95.94 61.93
N PRO A 137 7.10 -96.92 61.79
CA PRO A 137 6.23 -96.96 60.60
C PRO A 137 4.82 -97.60 60.71
N SER A 138 4.02 -97.28 59.69
CA SER A 138 2.98 -98.02 58.96
C SER A 138 2.48 -99.41 59.41
N ILE A 139 1.17 -99.66 59.21
CA ILE A 139 0.62 -100.69 58.27
C ILE A 139 -0.89 -100.40 58.01
N GLN A 140 -1.47 -101.00 56.96
CA GLN A 140 -2.71 -100.60 56.27
C GLN A 140 -4.01 -101.30 56.74
N ARG A 141 -5.15 -100.76 56.27
CA ARG A 141 -6.50 -101.34 56.03
C ARG A 141 -6.53 -102.86 55.68
N PRO A 142 -7.69 -103.60 55.76
CA PRO A 142 -9.06 -103.13 55.40
C PRO A 142 -10.25 -103.70 56.23
N GLU A 143 -11.46 -103.53 55.68
CA GLU A 143 -12.80 -103.93 56.19
C GLU A 143 -13.04 -105.46 56.23
N ASN A 144 -13.87 -105.97 57.18
CA ASN A 144 -15.17 -106.62 56.89
C ASN A 144 -15.86 -107.39 58.07
N THR A 145 -17.20 -107.28 58.06
CA THR A 145 -18.29 -108.19 58.52
C THR A 145 -18.04 -109.48 59.34
N ALA A 146 -18.69 -109.57 60.52
CA ALA A 146 -19.49 -110.69 61.08
C ALA A 146 -19.96 -110.24 62.51
N ALA A 147 -21.22 -110.25 62.97
CA ALA A 147 -22.36 -111.16 62.85
C ALA A 147 -22.22 -112.46 63.69
N VAL A 148 -23.25 -112.73 64.53
CA VAL A 148 -23.55 -114.03 65.21
C VAL A 148 -22.53 -114.44 66.30
N GLU A 149 -22.87 -114.96 67.49
CA GLU A 149 -24.12 -115.12 68.28
C GLU A 149 -23.66 -115.39 69.73
N GLU A 150 -24.50 -115.13 70.75
CA GLU A 150 -24.70 -116.10 71.84
C GLU A 150 -25.99 -115.75 72.61
N ASN A 151 -26.91 -116.70 72.61
CA ASN A 151 -28.29 -116.57 73.06
C ASN A 151 -28.60 -117.88 73.80
N GLU A 152 -28.90 -117.83 75.10
CA GLU A 152 -29.42 -118.95 75.92
C GLU A 152 -29.63 -118.41 77.37
N VAL A 153 -30.60 -118.83 78.20
CA VAL A 153 -31.62 -119.88 78.14
C VAL A 153 -32.97 -119.33 78.65
N CYS A 154 -34.07 -119.94 78.20
CA CYS A 154 -35.44 -119.67 78.67
C CYS A 154 -35.95 -120.83 79.57
N LEU A 155 -37.06 -120.61 80.29
CA LEU A 155 -37.86 -121.62 81.02
C LEU A 155 -37.23 -122.28 82.26
N GLN A 156 -37.68 -121.85 83.44
CA GLN A 156 -38.09 -122.77 84.53
C GLN A 156 -39.03 -122.02 85.50
N LYS A 157 -40.32 -121.96 85.13
CA LYS A 157 -41.36 -121.21 85.88
C LYS A 157 -42.58 -122.05 86.29
N GLU A 158 -42.53 -123.37 86.15
CA GLU A 158 -43.66 -124.27 86.49
C GLU A 158 -43.34 -125.35 87.56
N GLU A 159 -42.09 -125.79 87.74
CA GLU A 159 -41.77 -126.81 88.77
C GLU A 159 -41.73 -126.26 90.21
N ILE A 160 -41.57 -124.95 90.40
CA ILE A 160 -41.48 -124.32 91.73
C ILE A 160 -42.87 -124.14 92.39
N GLU A 161 -43.96 -124.16 91.62
CA GLU A 161 -45.33 -123.94 92.12
C GLU A 161 -46.01 -125.26 92.58
N GLU A 162 -45.66 -126.41 92.00
CA GLU A 162 -46.16 -127.72 92.43
C GLU A 162 -45.44 -128.24 93.69
N LEU A 163 -44.11 -128.12 93.76
CA LEU A 163 -43.34 -128.45 94.97
C LEU A 163 -43.82 -127.64 96.19
N ARG A 164 -44.31 -126.41 96.00
CA ARG A 164 -44.91 -125.59 97.07
C ARG A 164 -46.28 -126.11 97.55
N LYS A 165 -47.05 -126.81 96.71
CA LYS A 165 -48.33 -127.42 97.09
C LYS A 165 -48.13 -128.73 97.86
N GLU A 166 -47.15 -129.55 97.48
CA GLU A 166 -46.75 -130.74 98.22
C GLU A 166 -46.24 -130.38 99.64
N ILE A 167 -45.40 -129.33 99.74
CA ILE A 167 -44.85 -128.83 101.01
C ILE A 167 -45.96 -128.33 101.97
N ILE A 168 -47.04 -127.72 101.47
CA ILE A 168 -48.16 -127.27 102.30
C ILE A 168 -49.03 -128.44 102.78
N LYS A 169 -49.08 -129.54 102.02
CA LYS A 169 -49.79 -130.77 102.42
C LYS A 169 -49.03 -131.50 103.52
N LEU A 170 -47.73 -131.74 103.32
CA LEU A 170 -46.86 -132.40 104.30
C LEU A 170 -46.63 -131.57 105.58
N LYS A 171 -46.69 -130.23 105.51
CA LYS A 171 -46.66 -129.37 106.72
C LYS A 171 -47.88 -129.53 107.63
N ARG A 172 -49.05 -129.92 107.11
CA ARG A 172 -50.26 -130.10 107.94
C ARG A 172 -50.35 -131.47 108.62
N GLU A 173 -49.61 -132.46 108.13
CA GLU A 173 -49.56 -133.80 108.73
C GLU A 173 -48.43 -133.94 109.76
N LEU A 174 -47.39 -133.09 109.73
CA LEU A 174 -46.26 -133.16 110.66
C LEU A 174 -46.53 -132.48 112.03
N ASP A 175 -47.30 -131.39 112.06
CA ASP A 175 -47.49 -130.56 113.26
C ASP A 175 -48.50 -131.14 114.30
N ILE A 176 -49.11 -132.30 114.02
CA ILE A 176 -49.90 -133.07 114.99
C ILE A 176 -49.03 -134.13 115.72
N GLN A 177 -47.83 -134.44 115.20
CA GLN A 177 -47.01 -135.57 115.66
C GLN A 177 -45.70 -135.16 116.38
N LYS A 178 -45.62 -133.94 116.96
CA LYS A 178 -44.50 -133.49 117.80
C LYS A 178 -44.94 -133.02 119.19
N ARG A 179 -45.56 -133.93 119.95
CA ARG A 179 -45.55 -133.93 121.41
C ARG A 179 -44.73 -135.13 121.89
N PHE A 180 -43.47 -134.92 122.24
CA PHE A 180 -42.66 -135.58 123.29
C PHE A 180 -41.18 -135.20 123.09
N ASP A 181 -40.47 -135.00 124.21
CA ASP A 181 -39.22 -134.23 124.29
C ASP A 181 -37.93 -134.99 123.90
N CYS A 182 -36.99 -134.32 123.21
CA CYS A 182 -35.58 -134.72 122.97
C CYS A 182 -34.81 -133.62 122.17
N PRO A 183 -33.46 -133.55 122.19
CA PRO A 183 -32.68 -132.74 123.14
C PRO A 183 -31.92 -131.53 122.52
N ASP A 184 -31.40 -130.64 123.38
CA ASP A 184 -30.95 -129.28 123.04
C ASP A 184 -29.75 -129.14 122.07
N ASP A 185 -28.87 -130.14 121.92
CA ASP A 185 -27.59 -129.98 121.22
C ASP A 185 -27.73 -129.62 119.71
N ILE A 186 -28.82 -130.06 119.07
CA ILE A 186 -29.09 -129.76 117.65
C ILE A 186 -29.57 -128.31 117.48
N GLN A 187 -30.20 -127.72 118.51
CA GLN A 187 -30.70 -126.35 118.50
C GLN A 187 -29.54 -125.34 118.44
N ILE A 188 -28.45 -125.61 119.18
CA ILE A 188 -27.27 -124.74 119.26
C ILE A 188 -26.52 -124.70 117.92
N GLU A 189 -26.32 -125.84 117.27
CA GLU A 189 -25.65 -125.88 115.96
C GLU A 189 -26.52 -125.25 114.86
N ALA A 190 -27.84 -125.40 114.94
CA ALA A 190 -28.77 -124.70 114.04
C ALA A 190 -28.72 -123.16 114.23
N GLU A 191 -28.56 -122.66 115.46
CA GLU A 191 -28.32 -121.24 115.68
C GLU A 191 -26.94 -120.77 115.21
N ARG A 192 -25.88 -121.57 115.41
CA ARG A 192 -24.54 -121.26 114.91
C ARG A 192 -24.54 -121.14 113.39
N LEU A 193 -25.12 -122.11 112.68
CA LEU A 193 -25.24 -122.10 111.23
C LEU A 193 -26.13 -120.95 110.73
N ARG A 194 -27.14 -120.50 111.51
CA ARG A 194 -27.89 -119.27 111.21
C ARG A 194 -27.00 -118.03 111.32
N ARG A 195 -26.26 -117.85 112.41
CA ARG A 195 -25.33 -116.71 112.57
C ARG A 195 -24.24 -116.70 111.50
N GLU A 196 -23.76 -117.88 111.08
CA GLU A 196 -22.81 -118.02 109.98
C GLU A 196 -23.44 -117.66 108.63
N ASN A 197 -24.69 -118.09 108.36
CA ASN A 197 -25.43 -117.66 107.18
C ASN A 197 -25.75 -116.15 107.18
N ASP A 198 -26.12 -115.57 108.33
CA ASP A 198 -26.37 -114.13 108.47
C ASP A 198 -25.08 -113.32 108.24
N GLY A 199 -23.94 -113.81 108.75
CA GLY A 199 -22.62 -113.22 108.48
C GLY A 199 -22.22 -113.33 107.01
N LEU A 200 -22.39 -114.50 106.38
CA LEU A 200 -22.16 -114.69 104.94
C LEU A 200 -23.11 -113.83 104.10
N LYS A 201 -24.35 -113.64 104.53
CA LYS A 201 -25.34 -112.78 103.88
C LYS A 201 -24.92 -111.31 103.97
N MET A 202 -24.45 -110.84 105.12
CA MET A 202 -23.89 -109.48 105.24
C MET A 202 -22.67 -109.28 104.32
N ILE A 203 -21.75 -110.25 104.28
CA ILE A 203 -20.58 -110.20 103.38
C ILE A 203 -21.01 -110.20 101.90
N LEU A 204 -22.08 -110.94 101.56
CA LEU A 204 -22.61 -110.98 100.20
C LEU A 204 -23.36 -109.68 99.84
N GLU A 205 -24.13 -109.10 100.75
CA GLU A 205 -24.75 -107.77 100.58
C GLU A 205 -23.69 -106.66 100.46
N GLU A 206 -22.59 -106.73 101.22
CA GLU A 206 -21.44 -105.82 101.10
C GLU A 206 -20.72 -105.99 99.75
N LYS A 207 -20.45 -107.22 99.33
CA LYS A 207 -19.88 -107.50 98.00
C LYS A 207 -20.78 -107.01 96.86
N SER A 208 -22.10 -107.17 96.97
CA SER A 208 -23.05 -106.63 95.98
C SER A 208 -22.97 -105.10 95.91
N ARG A 209 -22.90 -104.39 97.05
CA ARG A 209 -22.71 -102.93 97.06
C ARG A 209 -21.38 -102.50 96.43
N LEU A 210 -20.29 -103.21 96.71
CA LEU A 210 -18.99 -102.94 96.09
C LEU A 210 -18.99 -103.22 94.58
N LEU A 211 -19.74 -104.22 94.11
CA LEU A 211 -19.96 -104.46 92.68
C LEU A 211 -20.78 -103.33 92.04
N GLU A 212 -21.90 -102.92 92.64
CA GLU A 212 -22.69 -101.78 92.16
C GLU A 212 -21.87 -100.48 92.08
N ASP A 213 -21.02 -100.20 93.09
CA ASP A 213 -20.17 -99.01 93.08
C ASP A 213 -19.02 -99.13 92.07
N SER A 214 -18.50 -100.34 91.83
CA SER A 214 -17.58 -100.61 90.71
C SER A 214 -18.25 -100.40 89.35
N GLU A 215 -19.50 -100.82 89.17
CA GLU A 215 -20.27 -100.61 87.94
C GLU A 215 -20.54 -99.10 87.71
N LYS A 216 -20.93 -98.36 88.74
CA LYS A 216 -21.06 -96.89 88.68
C LYS A 216 -19.74 -96.20 88.32
N LEU A 217 -18.59 -96.72 88.78
CA LEU A 217 -17.27 -96.21 88.40
C LEU A 217 -16.89 -96.57 86.95
N ILE A 218 -17.24 -97.77 86.48
CA ILE A 218 -17.03 -98.20 85.09
C ILE A 218 -17.86 -97.34 84.13
N GLU A 219 -19.15 -97.11 84.42
CA GLU A 219 -20.00 -96.29 83.56
C GLU A 219 -19.55 -94.82 83.56
N LYS A 220 -19.17 -94.24 84.72
CA LYS A 220 -18.52 -92.92 84.76
C LYS A 220 -17.21 -92.88 83.96
N ASN A 221 -16.40 -93.95 83.99
CA ASN A 221 -15.18 -94.03 83.17
C ASN A 221 -15.52 -94.07 81.67
N ARG A 222 -16.62 -94.74 81.29
CA ARG A 222 -17.14 -94.80 79.92
C ARG A 222 -17.68 -93.45 79.46
N GLU A 223 -18.50 -92.78 80.27
CA GLU A 223 -18.98 -91.42 80.01
C GLU A 223 -17.82 -90.44 79.83
N LEU A 224 -16.81 -90.48 80.71
CA LEU A 224 -15.61 -89.67 80.59
C LEU A 224 -14.82 -89.98 79.30
N ARG A 225 -14.68 -91.25 78.90
CA ARG A 225 -14.06 -91.62 77.61
C ARG A 225 -14.85 -91.09 76.42
N ILE A 226 -16.18 -91.17 76.45
CA ILE A 226 -17.05 -90.63 75.39
C ILE A 226 -16.94 -89.10 75.34
N SER A 227 -16.90 -88.43 76.49
CA SER A 227 -16.70 -86.97 76.59
C SER A 227 -15.33 -86.56 76.06
N ILE A 228 -14.27 -87.27 76.41
CA ILE A 228 -12.91 -87.06 75.88
C ILE A 228 -12.89 -87.27 74.37
N ALA A 229 -13.52 -88.32 73.84
CA ALA A 229 -13.61 -88.56 72.40
C ALA A 229 -14.40 -87.46 71.66
N LYS A 230 -15.49 -86.94 72.25
CA LYS A 230 -16.22 -85.79 71.71
C LYS A 230 -15.36 -84.53 71.68
N MET A 231 -14.70 -84.18 72.78
CA MET A 231 -13.78 -83.04 72.83
C MET A 231 -12.60 -83.23 71.86
N GLN A 232 -12.11 -84.45 71.66
CA GLN A 232 -11.06 -84.74 70.67
C GLN A 232 -11.54 -84.56 69.24
N ASN A 233 -12.78 -84.96 68.91
CA ASN A 233 -13.39 -84.71 67.60
C ASN A 233 -13.63 -83.21 67.40
N GLU A 234 -14.22 -82.50 68.37
CA GLU A 234 -14.43 -81.05 68.32
C GLU A 234 -13.10 -80.29 68.15
N LEU A 235 -12.02 -80.73 68.82
CA LEU A 235 -10.67 -80.20 68.60
C LEU A 235 -10.10 -80.55 67.21
N GLN A 236 -10.43 -81.71 66.63
CA GLN A 236 -10.03 -82.05 65.26
C GLN A 236 -10.78 -81.19 64.24
N ASP A 237 -12.10 -81.03 64.39
CA ASP A 237 -12.95 -80.20 63.53
C ASP A 237 -12.47 -78.73 63.55
N LEU A 238 -12.25 -78.16 64.74
CA LEU A 238 -11.68 -76.81 64.90
C LEU A 238 -10.26 -76.69 64.31
N ASN A 239 -9.43 -77.73 64.43
CA ASN A 239 -8.11 -77.72 63.78
C ASN A 239 -8.23 -77.79 62.24
N THR A 240 -9.22 -78.50 61.68
CA THR A 240 -9.46 -78.48 60.23
C THR A 240 -9.97 -77.11 59.76
N GLU A 241 -10.88 -76.48 60.50
CA GLU A 241 -11.39 -75.13 60.22
C GLU A 241 -10.26 -74.08 60.26
N LEU A 242 -9.35 -74.17 61.25
CA LEU A 242 -8.16 -73.32 61.32
C LEU A 242 -7.22 -73.50 60.12
N ILE A 243 -7.03 -74.74 59.64
CA ILE A 243 -6.23 -75.03 58.43
C ILE A 243 -6.91 -74.47 57.18
N GLU A 244 -8.24 -74.52 57.09
CA GLU A 244 -8.99 -73.92 55.99
C GLU A 244 -8.89 -72.40 55.99
N PHE A 245 -9.11 -71.72 57.13
CA PHE A 245 -8.87 -70.29 57.25
C PHE A 245 -7.41 -69.89 56.96
N GLU A 246 -6.43 -70.72 57.31
CA GLU A 246 -5.03 -70.43 56.98
C GLU A 246 -4.73 -70.58 55.48
N LYS A 247 -5.39 -71.51 54.76
CA LYS A 247 -5.34 -71.58 53.29
C LYS A 247 -6.01 -70.38 52.64
N GLU A 248 -7.23 -70.02 53.06
CA GLU A 248 -7.92 -68.82 52.55
C GLU A 248 -7.07 -67.57 52.78
N ARG A 249 -6.46 -67.43 53.96
CA ARG A 249 -5.53 -66.33 54.26
C ARG A 249 -4.30 -66.34 53.35
N GLN A 250 -3.78 -67.51 52.96
CA GLN A 250 -2.70 -67.61 51.98
C GLN A 250 -3.17 -67.19 50.58
N GLU A 251 -4.33 -67.65 50.13
CA GLU A 251 -4.94 -67.26 48.85
C GLU A 251 -5.18 -65.75 48.77
N TYR A 252 -5.81 -65.15 49.80
CA TYR A 252 -5.96 -63.69 49.88
C TYR A 252 -4.61 -62.94 49.84
N ASN A 253 -3.57 -63.46 50.50
CA ASN A 253 -2.23 -62.88 50.39
C ASN A 253 -1.67 -62.95 48.97
N THR A 254 -1.86 -64.05 48.23
CA THR A 254 -1.44 -64.14 46.81
C THR A 254 -2.21 -63.16 45.93
N HIS A 255 -3.52 -62.97 46.16
CA HIS A 255 -4.31 -61.97 45.45
C HIS A 255 -3.86 -60.54 45.77
N VAL A 256 -3.54 -60.22 47.03
CA VAL A 256 -2.99 -58.91 47.42
C VAL A 256 -1.62 -58.66 46.79
N LEU A 257 -0.77 -59.68 46.65
CA LEU A 257 0.50 -59.57 45.92
C LEU A 257 0.27 -59.30 44.43
N ALA A 258 -0.58 -60.07 43.76
CA ALA A 258 -0.91 -59.85 42.35
C ALA A 258 -1.51 -58.45 42.09
N LEU A 259 -2.36 -57.95 43.00
CA LEU A 259 -2.89 -56.58 42.92
C LEU A 259 -1.81 -55.52 43.13
N LYS A 260 -0.85 -55.72 44.06
CA LYS A 260 0.32 -54.84 44.21
C LYS A 260 1.16 -54.80 42.94
N ASP A 261 1.36 -55.94 42.28
CA ASP A 261 2.08 -56.01 41.00
C ASP A 261 1.34 -55.24 39.90
N VAL A 262 0.03 -55.43 39.74
CA VAL A 262 -0.81 -54.66 38.79
C VAL A 262 -0.76 -53.16 39.08
N ILE A 263 -0.81 -52.74 40.35
CA ILE A 263 -0.64 -51.34 40.75
C ILE A 263 0.76 -50.82 40.38
N SER A 264 1.81 -51.62 40.57
CA SER A 264 3.18 -51.25 40.21
C SER A 264 3.35 -51.05 38.70
N VAL A 265 2.80 -51.96 37.89
CA VAL A 265 2.79 -51.86 36.42
C VAL A 265 1.98 -50.65 35.95
N SER A 266 0.82 -50.41 36.58
CA SER A 266 -0.02 -49.23 36.29
C SER A 266 0.70 -47.92 36.60
N LYS A 267 1.43 -47.86 37.73
CA LYS A 267 2.27 -46.72 38.10
C LYS A 267 3.40 -46.49 37.09
N ASN A 268 4.10 -47.54 36.68
CA ASN A 268 5.16 -47.46 35.67
C ASN A 268 4.60 -47.01 34.31
N MET A 269 3.42 -47.50 33.91
CA MET A 269 2.72 -47.06 32.69
C MET A 269 2.38 -45.57 32.75
N LEU A 270 1.84 -45.08 33.88
CA LEU A 270 1.57 -43.66 34.08
C LEU A 270 2.85 -42.82 34.01
N GLN A 271 3.94 -43.24 34.65
CA GLN A 271 5.24 -42.55 34.57
C GLN A 271 5.78 -42.49 33.12
N ILE A 272 5.64 -43.56 32.34
CA ILE A 272 6.02 -43.55 30.91
C ILE A 272 5.15 -42.56 30.12
N ARG A 273 3.83 -42.52 30.39
CA ARG A 273 2.92 -41.54 29.74
C ARG A 273 3.24 -40.11 30.14
N GLU A 274 3.55 -39.84 31.41
CA GLU A 274 3.99 -38.53 31.89
C GLU A 274 5.31 -38.08 31.23
N ALA A 275 6.28 -39.00 31.09
CA ALA A 275 7.54 -38.73 30.38
C ALA A 275 7.30 -38.40 28.90
N GLN A 276 6.48 -39.19 28.20
CA GLN A 276 6.08 -38.93 26.80
C GLN A 276 5.36 -37.58 26.65
N LEU A 277 4.43 -37.25 27.55
CA LEU A 277 3.74 -35.96 27.55
C LEU A 277 4.69 -34.79 27.81
N LYS A 278 5.69 -34.97 28.67
CA LYS A 278 6.73 -33.96 28.93
C LYS A 278 7.62 -33.76 27.71
N GLU A 279 8.05 -34.82 27.04
CA GLU A 279 8.83 -34.75 25.80
C GLU A 279 8.03 -34.08 24.67
N LEU A 280 6.74 -34.40 24.50
CA LEU A 280 5.88 -33.75 23.52
C LEU A 280 5.67 -32.26 23.82
N LYS A 281 5.45 -31.88 25.09
CA LYS A 281 5.38 -30.46 25.49
C LYS A 281 6.67 -29.72 25.16
N GLN A 282 7.82 -30.30 25.48
CA GLN A 282 9.12 -29.70 25.16
C GLN A 282 9.36 -29.58 23.64
N LYS A 283 8.90 -30.55 22.84
CA LYS A 283 8.96 -30.46 21.37
C LYS A 283 8.06 -29.35 20.82
N VAL A 284 6.86 -29.16 21.38
CA VAL A 284 5.96 -28.06 21.00
C VAL A 284 6.57 -26.71 21.37
N GLU A 285 7.07 -26.56 22.60
CA GLU A 285 7.75 -25.35 23.08
C GLU A 285 8.97 -24.98 22.22
N ASN A 286 9.78 -25.98 21.84
CA ASN A 286 10.91 -25.78 20.90
C ASN A 286 10.44 -25.35 19.49
N ILE A 287 9.33 -25.90 18.99
CA ILE A 287 8.77 -25.52 17.69
C ILE A 287 8.25 -24.07 17.75
N GLU A 288 7.48 -23.72 18.78
CA GLU A 288 6.96 -22.38 19.03
C GLU A 288 8.08 -21.34 19.12
N ALA A 289 9.13 -21.61 19.90
CA ALA A 289 10.31 -20.75 19.97
C ALA A 289 11.00 -20.59 18.60
N SER A 290 11.18 -21.68 17.84
CA SER A 290 11.80 -21.64 16.51
C SER A 290 10.95 -20.92 15.45
N LEU A 291 9.63 -20.88 15.62
CA LEU A 291 8.71 -20.14 14.77
C LEU A 291 8.75 -18.64 15.10
N GLN A 292 8.71 -18.28 16.39
CA GLN A 292 8.86 -16.89 16.83
C GLN A 292 10.20 -16.29 16.39
N GLU A 293 11.30 -17.06 16.48
CA GLU A 293 12.61 -16.62 15.98
C GLU A 293 12.61 -16.40 14.46
N LYS A 294 11.98 -17.30 13.69
CA LYS A 294 11.85 -17.14 12.23
C LYS A 294 10.99 -15.95 11.85
N GLU A 295 9.85 -15.76 12.50
CA GLU A 295 8.94 -14.62 12.27
C GLU A 295 9.65 -13.29 12.60
N MET A 296 10.38 -13.22 13.72
CA MET A 296 11.18 -12.05 14.08
C MET A 296 12.31 -11.79 13.06
N ASN A 297 13.01 -12.83 12.62
CA ASN A 297 14.08 -12.71 11.63
C ASN A 297 13.55 -12.29 10.25
N ILE A 298 12.43 -12.84 9.79
CA ILE A 298 11.77 -12.45 8.53
C ILE A 298 11.31 -10.99 8.62
N LEU A 299 10.59 -10.60 9.68
CA LEU A 299 10.13 -9.22 9.86
C LEU A 299 11.30 -8.21 9.93
N SER A 300 12.39 -8.57 10.60
CA SER A 300 13.62 -7.77 10.65
C SER A 300 14.31 -7.67 9.29
N GLN A 301 14.37 -8.77 8.54
CA GLN A 301 14.96 -8.83 7.21
C GLN A 301 14.14 -8.06 6.17
N ASP A 302 12.81 -8.14 6.22
CA ASP A 302 11.90 -7.39 5.33
C ASP A 302 11.95 -5.89 5.64
N LEU A 303 11.95 -5.51 6.92
CA LEU A 303 12.13 -4.12 7.34
C LEU A 303 13.48 -3.56 6.85
N ARG A 304 14.55 -4.35 6.94
CA ARG A 304 15.87 -3.98 6.42
C ARG A 304 15.87 -3.84 4.89
N GLN A 305 15.26 -4.77 4.16
CA GLN A 305 15.12 -4.68 2.70
C GLN A 305 14.35 -3.44 2.27
N GLU A 306 13.26 -3.09 2.96
CA GLU A 306 12.51 -1.87 2.70
C GLU A 306 13.32 -0.60 3.02
N TYR A 307 14.14 -0.58 4.08
CA TYR A 307 15.08 0.52 4.31
C TYR A 307 16.15 0.61 3.20
N GLU A 308 16.73 -0.51 2.75
CA GLU A 308 17.71 -0.52 1.66
C GLU A 308 17.07 -0.05 0.33
N ARG A 309 15.83 -0.47 0.04
CA ARG A 309 15.02 0.00 -1.10
C ARG A 309 14.67 1.48 -1.02
N GLN A 310 14.32 1.99 0.16
CA GLN A 310 14.06 3.43 0.39
C GLN A 310 15.34 4.26 0.22
N LEU A 311 16.48 3.77 0.71
CA LEU A 311 17.78 4.42 0.50
C LEU A 311 18.16 4.47 -0.98
N GLU A 312 17.90 3.41 -1.74
CA GLU A 312 18.16 3.38 -3.18
C GLU A 312 17.21 4.30 -3.96
N ASN A 313 15.93 4.35 -3.59
CA ASN A 313 14.98 5.34 -4.12
C ASN A 313 15.45 6.78 -3.84
N MET A 314 15.89 7.07 -2.61
CA MET A 314 16.46 8.38 -2.24
C MET A 314 17.73 8.73 -3.03
N ARG A 315 18.60 7.76 -3.34
CA ARG A 315 19.77 7.96 -4.22
C ARG A 315 19.34 8.25 -5.66
N SER A 316 18.41 7.46 -6.20
CA SER A 316 17.86 7.64 -7.54
C SER A 316 17.18 9.01 -7.70
N LEU A 317 16.30 9.39 -6.77
CA LEU A 317 15.67 10.71 -6.73
C LEU A 317 16.71 11.83 -6.65
N ARG A 318 17.75 11.70 -5.81
CA ARG A 318 18.83 12.68 -5.74
C ARG A 318 19.53 12.85 -7.09
N THR A 319 19.83 11.76 -7.78
CA THR A 319 20.42 11.79 -9.14
C THR A 319 19.46 12.47 -10.13
N LEU A 320 18.18 12.12 -10.13
CA LEU A 320 17.17 12.73 -11.00
C LEU A 320 17.00 14.25 -10.75
N TYR A 321 17.01 14.69 -9.49
CA TYR A 321 16.98 16.12 -9.15
C TYR A 321 18.28 16.85 -9.54
N GLN A 322 19.43 16.18 -9.43
CA GLN A 322 20.72 16.73 -9.87
C GLN A 322 20.76 16.89 -11.40
N GLU A 323 20.33 15.87 -12.16
CA GLU A 323 20.23 15.94 -13.62
C GLU A 323 19.18 16.96 -14.07
N ARG A 324 18.01 17.01 -13.43
CA ARG A 324 17.02 18.06 -13.71
C ARG A 324 17.58 19.46 -13.48
N SER A 325 18.30 19.69 -12.38
CA SER A 325 18.95 20.98 -12.11
C SER A 325 20.09 21.29 -13.09
N ARG A 326 20.80 20.28 -13.60
CA ARG A 326 21.81 20.42 -14.65
C ARG A 326 21.16 20.84 -15.98
N ILE A 327 20.10 20.15 -16.39
CA ILE A 327 19.36 20.43 -17.62
C ILE A 327 18.75 21.84 -17.56
N GLU A 328 18.09 22.20 -16.47
CA GLU A 328 17.48 23.53 -16.29
C GLU A 328 18.50 24.69 -16.36
N LYS A 329 19.76 24.45 -15.94
CA LYS A 329 20.85 25.42 -16.11
C LYS A 329 21.29 25.53 -17.57
N LEU A 330 21.49 24.40 -18.26
CA LEU A 330 21.85 24.38 -19.68
C LEU A 330 20.77 25.02 -20.56
N GLU A 331 19.49 24.75 -20.27
CA GLU A 331 18.35 25.39 -20.94
C GLU A 331 18.34 26.91 -20.69
N ARG A 332 18.58 27.37 -19.46
CA ARG A 332 18.71 28.80 -19.16
C ARG A 332 19.90 29.44 -19.87
N GLU A 333 21.06 28.80 -19.88
CA GLU A 333 22.25 29.27 -20.60
C GLU A 333 22.01 29.35 -22.12
N GLN A 334 21.32 28.35 -22.70
CA GLN A 334 20.93 28.36 -24.11
C GLN A 334 19.94 29.48 -24.43
N MET A 335 18.86 29.62 -23.66
CA MET A 335 17.86 30.68 -23.84
C MET A 335 18.49 32.07 -23.66
N GLN A 336 19.43 32.21 -22.73
CA GLN A 336 20.17 33.47 -22.55
C GLN A 336 21.10 33.75 -23.73
N SER A 337 21.80 32.75 -24.27
CA SER A 337 22.61 32.91 -25.49
C SER A 337 21.76 33.34 -26.70
N GLN A 338 20.56 32.76 -26.88
CA GLN A 338 19.63 33.17 -27.94
C GLN A 338 19.10 34.59 -27.74
N LEU A 339 18.82 34.97 -26.49
CA LEU A 339 18.35 36.29 -26.11
C LEU A 339 19.45 37.36 -26.32
N ASP A 340 20.71 37.03 -26.06
CA ASP A 340 21.84 37.94 -26.32
C ASP A 340 22.22 38.00 -27.81
N GLU A 341 22.06 36.90 -28.57
CA GLU A 341 22.19 36.93 -30.03
C GLU A 341 21.09 37.80 -30.69
N THR A 342 19.84 37.64 -30.30
CA THR A 342 18.72 38.45 -30.82
C THR A 342 18.82 39.91 -30.41
N LYS A 343 19.26 40.24 -29.18
CA LYS A 343 19.63 41.62 -28.81
C LYS A 343 20.69 42.20 -29.74
N LYS A 344 21.76 41.43 -30.04
CA LYS A 344 22.84 41.88 -30.93
C LYS A 344 22.35 42.09 -32.36
N GLN A 345 21.44 41.26 -32.86
CA GLN A 345 20.78 41.47 -34.16
C GLN A 345 19.92 42.75 -34.14
N ILE A 346 19.14 42.97 -33.08
CA ILE A 346 18.34 44.20 -32.90
C ILE A 346 19.25 45.44 -32.86
N GLU A 347 20.37 45.40 -32.13
CA GLU A 347 21.34 46.50 -32.07
C GLU A 347 21.97 46.78 -33.45
N GLN A 348 22.28 45.74 -34.22
CA GLN A 348 22.77 45.87 -35.59
C GLN A 348 21.72 46.51 -36.52
N GLU A 349 20.47 46.08 -36.48
CA GLU A 349 19.40 46.70 -37.28
C GLU A 349 19.05 48.12 -36.81
N GLN A 350 19.13 48.42 -35.51
CA GLN A 350 19.00 49.78 -35.00
C GLN A 350 20.12 50.69 -35.52
N ASN A 351 21.37 50.21 -35.56
CA ASN A 351 22.48 51.00 -36.09
C ASN A 351 22.38 51.17 -37.61
N LYS A 352 21.97 50.15 -38.37
CA LYS A 352 21.64 50.30 -39.81
C LYS A 352 20.51 51.31 -40.04
N ASN A 353 19.45 51.28 -39.24
CA ASN A 353 18.36 52.25 -39.34
C ASN A 353 18.82 53.68 -39.02
N LYS A 354 19.71 53.88 -38.04
CA LYS A 354 20.34 55.19 -37.79
C LYS A 354 21.19 55.63 -38.99
N GLU A 355 22.03 54.75 -39.55
CA GLU A 355 22.81 55.07 -40.75
C GLU A 355 21.94 55.41 -41.97
N LEU A 356 20.82 54.71 -42.15
CA LEU A 356 19.86 54.99 -43.21
C LEU A 356 19.11 56.30 -42.98
N GLN A 357 18.68 56.59 -41.74
CA GLN A 357 18.10 57.87 -41.36
C GLN A 357 19.07 59.02 -41.63
N GLU A 358 20.32 58.92 -41.17
CA GLU A 358 21.35 59.93 -41.45
C GLU A 358 21.61 60.14 -42.95
N ARG A 359 21.51 59.09 -43.77
CA ARG A 359 21.62 59.20 -45.24
C ARG A 359 20.39 59.87 -45.84
N MET A 360 19.20 59.59 -45.31
CA MET A 360 17.96 60.24 -45.71
C MET A 360 17.99 61.72 -45.36
N ASP A 361 18.34 62.09 -44.12
CA ASP A 361 18.47 63.47 -43.66
C ASP A 361 19.50 64.26 -44.51
N LYS A 362 20.63 63.63 -44.89
CA LYS A 362 21.63 64.22 -45.80
C LYS A 362 21.05 64.43 -47.21
N ALA A 363 20.32 63.44 -47.74
CA ALA A 363 19.69 63.55 -49.05
C ALA A 363 18.56 64.60 -49.08
N GLU A 364 17.78 64.72 -48.00
CA GLU A 364 16.75 65.76 -47.84
C GLU A 364 17.39 67.15 -47.75
N ALA A 365 18.46 67.32 -46.98
CA ALA A 365 19.20 68.57 -46.89
C ALA A 365 19.81 68.99 -48.24
N ASP A 366 20.38 68.05 -49.00
CA ASP A 366 20.90 68.34 -50.34
C ASP A 366 19.77 68.60 -51.36
N ASN A 367 18.63 67.92 -51.24
CA ASN A 367 17.45 68.20 -52.07
C ASN A 367 16.88 69.60 -51.78
N SER A 368 16.80 70.03 -50.50
CA SER A 368 16.40 71.39 -50.13
C SER A 368 17.33 72.44 -50.75
N LYS A 369 18.66 72.25 -50.66
CA LYS A 369 19.63 73.15 -51.35
C LYS A 369 19.38 73.20 -52.85
N LYS A 370 19.05 72.07 -53.48
CA LYS A 370 18.75 72.02 -54.92
C LYS A 370 17.42 72.71 -55.25
N TYR A 371 16.40 72.61 -54.40
CA TYR A 371 15.19 73.42 -54.53
C TYR A 371 15.46 74.93 -54.38
N ASP A 372 16.31 75.33 -53.44
CA ASP A 372 16.70 76.74 -53.27
C ASP A 372 17.52 77.26 -54.46
N GLU A 373 18.46 76.45 -54.99
CA GLU A 373 19.20 76.73 -56.23
C GLU A 373 18.26 76.87 -57.44
N ILE A 374 17.30 75.96 -57.61
CA ILE A 374 16.30 76.01 -58.68
C ILE A 374 15.48 77.30 -58.56
N LYS A 375 14.96 77.61 -57.37
CA LYS A 375 14.15 78.82 -57.13
C LYS A 375 14.93 80.11 -57.39
N HIS A 376 16.22 80.14 -57.04
CA HIS A 376 17.12 81.26 -57.36
C HIS A 376 17.35 81.38 -58.88
N LEU A 377 17.57 80.27 -59.58
CA LEU A 377 17.71 80.27 -61.04
C LEU A 377 16.40 80.65 -61.76
N GLU A 378 15.24 80.24 -61.25
CA GLU A 378 13.92 80.64 -61.75
C GLU A 378 13.68 82.15 -61.57
N SER A 379 14.08 82.71 -60.42
CA SER A 379 14.04 84.16 -60.18
C SER A 379 14.93 84.92 -61.18
N ASN A 380 16.17 84.46 -61.40
CA ASN A 380 17.11 85.08 -62.33
C ASN A 380 16.64 84.93 -63.79
N LEU A 381 16.05 83.79 -64.16
CA LEU A 381 15.38 83.59 -65.45
C LEU A 381 14.19 84.55 -65.61
N GLY A 382 13.45 84.80 -64.52
CA GLY A 382 12.36 85.79 -64.47
C GLY A 382 12.85 87.21 -64.75
N LEU A 383 13.94 87.62 -64.10
CA LEU A 383 14.59 88.93 -64.32
C LEU A 383 15.09 89.06 -65.76
N ALA A 384 15.88 88.11 -66.27
CA ALA A 384 16.40 88.13 -67.63
C ALA A 384 15.29 88.11 -68.70
N LYS A 385 14.15 87.45 -68.42
CA LYS A 385 12.95 87.50 -69.28
C LYS A 385 12.25 88.87 -69.22
N ALA A 386 12.27 89.57 -68.09
CA ALA A 386 11.75 90.92 -67.97
C ALA A 386 12.64 91.92 -68.73
N GLU A 387 13.96 91.84 -68.57
CA GLU A 387 14.96 92.62 -69.34
C GLU A 387 14.80 92.38 -70.85
N SER A 388 14.67 91.12 -71.28
CA SER A 388 14.43 90.79 -72.69
C SER A 388 13.14 91.41 -73.25
N ARG A 389 12.07 91.47 -72.44
CA ARG A 389 10.81 92.14 -72.81
C ARG A 389 10.96 93.66 -72.85
N GLN A 390 11.74 94.24 -71.94
CA GLN A 390 12.08 95.66 -71.95
C GLN A 390 12.83 96.02 -73.24
N TYR A 391 13.92 95.31 -73.56
CA TYR A 391 14.65 95.51 -74.82
C TYR A 391 13.76 95.32 -76.06
N GLN A 392 12.82 94.39 -76.03
CA GLN A 392 11.86 94.19 -77.12
C GLN A 392 10.85 95.34 -77.23
N ALA A 393 10.42 95.94 -76.12
CA ALA A 393 9.58 97.14 -76.10
C ALA A 393 10.36 98.37 -76.60
N GLU A 394 11.59 98.57 -76.13
CA GLU A 394 12.52 99.60 -76.61
C GLU A 394 12.75 99.48 -78.12
N LEU A 395 13.04 98.27 -78.62
CA LEU A 395 13.17 97.99 -80.05
C LEU A 395 11.88 98.28 -80.84
N THR A 396 10.71 98.06 -80.24
CA THR A 396 9.42 98.37 -80.87
C THR A 396 9.21 99.89 -80.97
N VAL A 397 9.55 100.65 -79.93
CA VAL A 397 9.53 102.12 -79.94
C VAL A 397 10.54 102.67 -80.96
N ILE A 398 11.75 102.10 -81.03
CA ILE A 398 12.77 102.45 -82.03
C ILE A 398 12.26 102.18 -83.44
N ASN A 399 11.61 101.03 -83.69
CA ASN A 399 11.02 100.72 -84.99
C ASN A 399 9.83 101.64 -85.34
N GLN A 400 9.04 102.07 -84.34
CA GLN A 400 7.99 103.07 -84.54
C GLN A 400 8.59 104.43 -84.89
N LEU A 401 9.59 104.90 -84.15
CA LEU A 401 10.33 106.14 -84.46
C LEU A 401 10.96 106.10 -85.86
N PHE A 402 11.60 104.99 -86.26
CA PHE A 402 12.10 104.85 -87.62
C PHE A 402 10.98 104.87 -88.66
N SER A 403 9.83 104.27 -88.36
CA SER A 403 8.66 104.31 -89.24
C SER A 403 8.08 105.72 -89.35
N GLU A 404 7.98 106.46 -88.25
CA GLU A 404 7.51 107.85 -88.20
C GLU A 404 8.49 108.81 -88.88
N ILE A 405 9.80 108.58 -88.80
CA ILE A 405 10.80 109.29 -89.60
C ILE A 405 10.59 108.97 -91.09
N LEU A 406 10.56 107.70 -91.48
CA LEU A 406 10.41 107.29 -92.88
C LEU A 406 9.06 107.68 -93.51
N LEU A 407 7.99 107.83 -92.71
CA LEU A 407 6.67 108.27 -93.16
C LEU A 407 6.50 109.80 -93.07
N GLY A 408 7.03 110.44 -92.02
CA GLY A 408 7.01 111.89 -91.83
C GLY A 408 7.78 112.63 -92.93
N PHE A 409 8.91 112.07 -93.39
CA PHE A 409 9.64 112.60 -94.56
C PHE A 409 8.87 112.45 -95.89
N ASN A 410 7.76 111.71 -95.94
CA ASN A 410 6.96 111.54 -97.16
C ASN A 410 5.68 112.40 -97.23
N ASN A 411 5.28 113.07 -96.14
CA ASN A 411 4.13 113.99 -96.14
C ASN A 411 4.62 115.44 -96.17
N SER A 412 4.48 116.09 -97.33
CA SER A 412 5.07 117.40 -97.62
C SER A 412 4.49 118.54 -96.76
N GLN A 413 5.14 118.84 -95.65
CA GLN A 413 5.14 120.18 -95.05
C GLN A 413 6.51 120.83 -95.26
N GLU A 414 6.56 121.79 -96.19
CA GLU A 414 7.63 122.78 -96.24
C GLU A 414 7.53 123.63 -94.97
N ILE A 415 8.32 123.27 -93.96
CA ILE A 415 8.51 124.12 -92.78
C ILE A 415 9.23 125.38 -93.25
N ASP A 416 8.60 126.53 -93.01
CA ASP A 416 9.01 127.87 -93.45
C ASP A 416 10.36 128.25 -92.79
N LEU A 417 11.46 127.81 -93.42
CA LEU A 417 12.83 127.80 -92.87
C LEU A 417 13.26 129.16 -92.32
N ASP A 418 12.85 130.26 -92.95
CA ASP A 418 13.20 131.62 -92.52
C ASP A 418 12.50 132.04 -91.21
N LYS A 419 11.31 131.50 -90.92
CA LYS A 419 10.65 131.69 -89.60
C LYS A 419 11.29 130.82 -88.53
N LEU A 420 11.56 129.56 -88.86
CA LEU A 420 12.22 128.64 -87.93
C LEU A 420 13.62 129.14 -87.56
N GLN A 421 14.39 129.65 -88.53
CA GLN A 421 15.71 130.24 -88.30
C GLN A 421 15.64 131.47 -87.39
N LYS A 422 14.64 132.34 -87.59
CA LYS A 422 14.46 133.53 -86.73
C LYS A 422 14.06 133.15 -85.30
N GLN A 423 13.20 132.15 -85.12
CA GLN A 423 12.87 131.65 -83.78
C GLN A 423 14.03 130.86 -83.14
N LEU A 424 14.88 130.20 -83.93
CA LEU A 424 16.13 129.62 -83.43
C LEU A 424 17.13 130.70 -82.98
N GLU A 425 17.24 131.84 -83.68
CA GLU A 425 18.06 132.98 -83.24
C GLU A 425 17.52 133.59 -81.95
N ASP A 426 16.22 133.91 -81.87
CA ASP A 426 15.60 134.50 -80.66
C ASP A 426 15.68 133.58 -79.42
N HIS A 427 15.89 132.27 -79.61
CA HIS A 427 16.06 131.27 -78.54
C HIS A 427 17.48 130.66 -78.46
N HIS A 428 18.46 131.15 -79.23
CA HIS A 428 19.81 130.59 -79.28
C HIS A 428 20.52 130.67 -77.92
N ASP A 429 20.41 131.80 -77.21
CA ASP A 429 21.04 131.98 -75.90
C ASP A 429 20.46 131.02 -74.85
N LEU A 430 19.15 130.70 -74.94
CA LEU A 430 18.49 129.76 -74.03
C LEU A 430 18.88 128.30 -74.34
N LEU A 431 19.05 127.95 -75.63
CA LEU A 431 19.56 126.65 -76.05
C LEU A 431 21.04 126.48 -75.64
N GLN A 432 21.85 127.54 -75.74
CA GLN A 432 23.23 127.56 -75.26
C GLN A 432 23.30 127.28 -73.75
N ASP A 433 22.46 127.92 -72.95
CA ASP A 433 22.41 127.73 -71.49
C ASP A 433 21.91 126.33 -71.08
N ILE A 434 20.99 125.72 -71.84
CA ILE A 434 20.56 124.33 -71.61
C ILE A 434 21.72 123.36 -71.92
N VAL A 435 22.35 123.49 -73.08
CA VAL A 435 23.46 122.60 -73.52
C VAL A 435 24.69 122.71 -72.60
N VAL A 436 25.00 123.90 -72.10
CA VAL A 436 26.13 124.11 -71.16
C VAL A 436 25.87 123.45 -69.78
N ASN A 437 24.60 123.19 -69.42
CA ASN A 437 24.22 122.58 -68.15
C ASN A 437 23.91 121.06 -68.22
N GLU A 438 24.16 120.38 -69.35
CA GLU A 438 23.80 118.96 -69.60
C GLU A 438 24.56 117.87 -68.78
N VAL A 439 25.27 118.22 -67.70
CA VAL A 439 26.08 117.26 -66.92
C VAL A 439 25.23 116.33 -66.04
N SER A 440 23.94 116.61 -65.85
CA SER A 440 23.01 115.72 -65.14
C SER A 440 22.19 114.85 -66.11
N SER A 441 22.39 113.53 -66.02
CA SER A 441 21.75 112.49 -66.85
C SER A 441 20.21 112.44 -66.82
N GLU A 442 19.57 113.30 -66.02
CA GLU A 442 18.12 113.42 -65.85
C GLU A 442 17.54 114.65 -66.57
N VAL A 443 18.30 115.29 -67.49
CA VAL A 443 17.83 116.45 -68.27
C VAL A 443 17.89 116.21 -69.79
N SER A 444 18.55 115.16 -70.28
CA SER A 444 18.69 114.85 -71.73
C SER A 444 17.36 114.61 -72.48
N TYR A 445 16.25 114.41 -71.77
CA TYR A 445 14.91 114.32 -72.37
C TYR A 445 14.19 115.68 -72.48
N ALA A 446 14.75 116.77 -71.96
CA ALA A 446 14.20 118.12 -72.10
C ALA A 446 14.42 118.69 -73.50
N LEU A 447 15.63 118.56 -74.07
CA LEU A 447 15.96 119.09 -75.40
C LEU A 447 15.10 118.46 -76.52
N PRO A 448 14.91 117.12 -76.61
CA PRO A 448 14.03 116.52 -77.61
C PRO A 448 12.56 116.91 -77.42
N LYS A 449 12.09 117.09 -76.17
CA LYS A 449 10.74 117.58 -75.90
C LYS A 449 10.52 119.02 -76.33
N LEU A 450 11.48 119.90 -76.08
CA LEU A 450 11.38 121.32 -76.45
C LEU A 450 11.40 121.50 -77.98
N LEU A 451 12.18 120.68 -78.70
CA LEU A 451 12.12 120.58 -80.15
C LEU A 451 10.77 120.03 -80.65
N LEU A 452 10.21 119.01 -79.99
CA LEU A 452 8.90 118.44 -80.34
C LEU A 452 7.75 119.43 -80.07
N ASP A 453 7.80 120.21 -78.99
CA ASP A 453 6.81 121.27 -78.72
C ASP A 453 6.95 122.45 -79.70
N LEU A 454 8.17 122.82 -80.11
CA LEU A 454 8.36 123.81 -81.18
C LEU A 454 7.78 123.34 -82.52
N LEU A 455 7.94 122.05 -82.85
CA LEU A 455 7.35 121.43 -84.04
C LEU A 455 5.81 121.38 -83.96
N ASN A 456 5.26 120.91 -82.83
CA ASN A 456 3.82 120.86 -82.60
C ASN A 456 3.16 122.26 -82.66
N ASN A 457 3.83 123.30 -82.16
CA ASN A 457 3.34 124.68 -82.25
C ASN A 457 3.33 125.24 -83.70
N THR A 458 4.05 124.62 -84.64
CA THR A 458 3.92 124.90 -86.07
C THR A 458 2.83 124.08 -86.78
N ASP A 459 2.33 123.01 -86.15
CA ASP A 459 1.42 122.03 -86.77
C ASP A 459 -0.06 122.13 -86.35
N THR A 460 -0.43 123.02 -85.41
CA THR A 460 -1.84 123.19 -85.00
C THR A 460 -2.70 123.98 -86.00
N ASN A 461 -2.81 123.51 -87.26
CA ASN A 461 -3.78 124.05 -88.23
C ASN A 461 -4.17 123.08 -89.38
N LYS A 462 -4.85 121.96 -89.08
CA LYS A 462 -5.76 121.19 -90.00
C LYS A 462 -6.56 120.12 -89.25
N HIS A 463 -7.50 119.45 -89.93
CA HIS A 463 -8.75 118.92 -89.38
C HIS A 463 -8.93 117.39 -89.45
N CYS A 464 -9.07 116.76 -88.26
CA CYS A 464 -9.91 115.60 -87.85
C CYS A 464 -9.83 114.17 -88.48
N ASP A 465 -10.31 113.25 -87.62
CA ASP A 465 -11.19 112.08 -87.86
C ASP A 465 -10.64 110.62 -87.92
N ILE A 466 -11.52 109.75 -87.41
CA ILE A 466 -11.74 108.30 -87.67
C ILE A 466 -11.42 107.28 -86.54
N ASN A 467 -12.44 106.48 -86.21
CA ASN A 467 -12.47 105.34 -85.28
C ASN A 467 -11.88 104.05 -85.89
N MET A 468 -11.51 103.06 -85.05
CA MET A 468 -12.09 101.70 -85.17
C MET A 468 -11.81 100.77 -83.96
N GLU A 469 -12.79 99.90 -83.67
CA GLU A 469 -12.66 98.71 -82.82
C GLU A 469 -11.74 97.64 -83.49
N LYS A 470 -11.34 96.57 -82.77
CA LYS A 470 -12.09 95.27 -82.73
C LYS A 470 -11.28 94.04 -82.23
N THR A 471 -12.03 93.06 -81.72
CA THR A 471 -11.86 91.58 -81.78
C THR A 471 -11.09 90.81 -80.69
N GLU A 472 -11.86 89.96 -79.99
CA GLU A 472 -11.46 88.69 -79.34
C GLU A 472 -11.42 87.55 -80.38
N VAL A 473 -10.67 86.44 -80.18
CA VAL A 473 -10.99 85.06 -80.66
C VAL A 473 -10.32 83.99 -79.75
N GLU A 474 -10.96 82.84 -79.58
CA GLU A 474 -10.63 81.69 -78.71
C GLU A 474 -9.71 80.60 -79.34
N ALA A 475 -9.27 79.62 -78.51
CA ALA A 475 -8.68 78.34 -78.91
C ALA A 475 -9.21 77.16 -78.03
N LYS A 476 -9.19 75.91 -78.51
CA LYS A 476 -9.91 74.74 -77.92
C LYS A 476 -9.20 73.37 -78.09
N GLY A 477 -9.41 72.43 -77.15
CA GLY A 477 -9.02 71.00 -77.17
C GLY A 477 -8.85 70.40 -75.75
N GLU A 478 -9.73 69.55 -75.19
CA GLU A 478 -10.11 68.14 -75.50
C GLU A 478 -9.16 67.06 -74.89
N SER A 479 -9.56 65.88 -74.36
CA SER A 479 -10.86 65.33 -73.90
C SER A 479 -10.73 63.90 -73.28
N SER A 480 -11.77 63.44 -72.56
CA SER A 480 -12.30 62.04 -72.47
C SER A 480 -11.99 61.09 -71.28
N GLU A 481 -13.05 60.38 -70.83
CA GLU A 481 -13.13 59.31 -69.80
C GLU A 481 -14.23 58.26 -70.14
N TYR A 482 -13.94 56.94 -70.01
CA TYR A 482 -14.83 55.76 -69.73
C TYR A 482 -16.11 55.48 -70.62
N PRO A 483 -17.01 54.48 -70.38
CA PRO A 483 -16.99 53.17 -69.64
C PRO A 483 -17.65 51.92 -70.36
N SER A 484 -17.75 50.77 -69.65
CA SER A 484 -18.93 49.86 -69.54
C SER A 484 -18.97 48.42 -70.18
N SER A 485 -20.03 47.63 -69.88
CA SER A 485 -19.94 46.17 -69.54
C SER A 485 -21.12 45.22 -69.94
N THR A 486 -20.83 43.91 -70.13
CA THR A 486 -21.65 42.65 -69.91
C THR A 486 -22.99 42.43 -70.71
N ILE A 487 -23.26 41.28 -71.37
CA ILE A 487 -24.03 40.07 -70.91
C ILE A 487 -24.04 38.92 -71.99
N ASN A 488 -24.25 37.67 -71.56
CA ASN A 488 -24.11 36.36 -72.26
C ASN A 488 -25.20 35.92 -73.29
N SER A 489 -24.86 35.00 -74.22
CA SER A 489 -25.64 33.75 -74.47
C SER A 489 -24.95 32.68 -75.38
N LYS A 490 -24.66 31.50 -74.79
CA LYS A 490 -24.79 30.13 -75.35
C LYS A 490 -24.14 29.74 -76.70
N MET A 491 -22.92 29.18 -76.63
CA MET A 491 -22.58 27.82 -77.11
C MET A 491 -21.33 27.31 -76.37
N ASN A 492 -21.23 25.99 -76.16
CA ASN A 492 -20.25 25.26 -75.34
C ASN A 492 -18.79 25.73 -75.54
N SER A 493 -18.38 26.76 -74.81
CA SER A 493 -17.13 27.48 -75.08
C SER A 493 -15.93 26.84 -74.36
N THR A 494 -14.76 27.07 -74.92
CA THR A 494 -13.44 26.64 -74.43
C THR A 494 -13.21 26.92 -72.95
N GLU A 495 -13.88 27.92 -72.37
CA GLU A 495 -13.90 28.25 -70.94
C GLU A 495 -14.14 27.04 -70.02
N GLU A 496 -15.10 26.16 -70.36
CA GLU A 496 -15.45 25.03 -69.49
C GLU A 496 -14.44 23.88 -69.64
N ILE A 497 -13.79 23.77 -70.80
CA ILE A 497 -12.63 22.89 -71.02
C ILE A 497 -11.42 23.43 -70.24
N VAL A 498 -11.21 24.76 -70.20
CA VAL A 498 -10.14 25.43 -69.44
C VAL A 498 -10.38 25.36 -67.92
N GLN A 499 -11.62 25.40 -67.44
CA GLN A 499 -11.94 25.23 -66.01
C GLN A 499 -11.92 23.77 -65.55
N ASN A 500 -12.21 22.82 -66.44
CA ASN A 500 -12.02 21.40 -66.14
C ASN A 500 -10.60 20.90 -66.41
N LEU A 501 -9.78 21.62 -67.20
CA LEU A 501 -8.37 21.32 -67.43
C LEU A 501 -7.61 21.13 -66.11
N PRO A 502 -7.67 22.01 -65.09
CA PRO A 502 -7.08 21.78 -63.77
C PRO A 502 -7.56 20.52 -63.06
N LYS A 503 -8.79 20.05 -63.30
CA LYS A 503 -9.31 18.79 -62.73
C LYS A 503 -8.77 17.58 -63.48
N VAL A 504 -8.76 17.63 -64.81
CA VAL A 504 -8.16 16.61 -65.68
C VAL A 504 -6.65 16.50 -65.43
N TRP A 505 -5.96 17.63 -65.25
CA TRP A 505 -4.54 17.70 -64.93
C TRP A 505 -4.25 17.15 -63.53
N ARG A 506 -5.15 17.40 -62.55
CA ARG A 506 -5.05 16.79 -61.21
C ARG A 506 -5.25 15.27 -61.27
N VAL A 507 -6.25 14.78 -62.01
CA VAL A 507 -6.46 13.34 -62.24
C VAL A 507 -5.29 12.70 -63.02
N LEU A 508 -4.71 13.40 -63.99
CA LEU A 508 -3.51 12.95 -64.71
C LEU A 508 -2.27 12.91 -63.80
N ILE A 509 -2.08 13.91 -62.93
CA ILE A 509 -1.01 13.92 -61.92
C ILE A 509 -1.20 12.79 -60.91
N GLU A 510 -2.44 12.50 -60.51
CA GLU A 510 -2.78 11.44 -59.56
C GLU A 510 -2.64 10.03 -60.21
N LEU A 511 -2.97 9.90 -61.49
CA LEU A 511 -2.65 8.69 -62.27
C LEU A 511 -1.15 8.54 -62.56
N LEU A 512 -0.39 9.63 -62.74
CA LEU A 512 1.08 9.58 -62.86
C LEU A 512 1.76 9.26 -61.53
N SER A 513 1.31 9.83 -60.41
CA SER A 513 1.90 9.57 -59.10
C SER A 513 1.68 8.13 -58.65
N HIS A 514 0.58 7.49 -59.07
CA HIS A 514 0.34 6.06 -58.89
C HIS A 514 1.15 5.16 -59.86
N GLN A 515 1.70 5.69 -60.95
CA GLN A 515 2.59 4.95 -61.87
C GLN A 515 4.08 5.08 -61.50
N MET A 516 4.45 6.07 -60.68
CA MET A 516 5.82 6.25 -60.16
C MET A 516 6.10 5.32 -58.96
N ALA A 517 6.06 4.01 -59.20
CA ALA A 517 6.68 3.05 -58.30
C ALA A 517 8.22 3.26 -58.31
N PRO A 518 8.93 3.04 -57.19
CA PRO A 518 10.33 3.42 -57.07
C PRO A 518 11.23 2.55 -57.96
N THR A 519 11.65 3.10 -59.10
CA THR A 519 12.71 2.51 -59.93
C THR A 519 14.06 2.68 -59.23
N ASN A 520 14.38 1.71 -58.38
CA ASN A 520 15.67 1.58 -57.74
C ASN A 520 16.71 1.13 -58.79
N SER A 521 17.27 2.09 -59.55
CA SER A 521 18.27 1.85 -60.59
C SER A 521 19.62 2.46 -60.19
N LEU A 522 20.32 1.79 -59.26
CA LEU A 522 21.75 2.01 -59.00
C LEU A 522 22.57 1.06 -59.88
N SER A 523 22.80 1.48 -61.12
CA SER A 523 23.70 0.89 -62.11
C SER A 523 23.83 1.88 -63.28
N GLY A 524 25.00 2.30 -63.75
CA GLY A 524 26.38 2.04 -63.36
C GLY A 524 27.31 2.74 -64.37
N ASP A 525 28.55 3.00 -63.97
CA ASP A 525 29.67 3.56 -64.74
C ASP A 525 29.64 5.02 -65.28
N ASP A 526 30.81 5.64 -65.05
CA ASP A 526 31.54 6.71 -65.74
C ASP A 526 31.18 8.21 -65.66
N ASP A 527 32.13 8.95 -65.06
CA ASP A 527 32.62 10.28 -65.44
C ASP A 527 31.64 11.47 -65.48
N SER A 528 30.79 11.60 -64.45
CA SER A 528 30.36 12.93 -63.99
C SER A 528 30.20 13.03 -62.47
N GLU A 529 31.33 13.02 -61.74
CA GLU A 529 31.32 13.27 -60.30
C GLU A 529 30.71 14.64 -59.96
N ASN A 530 29.55 14.60 -59.31
CA ASN A 530 28.81 15.73 -58.74
C ASN A 530 28.33 16.80 -59.74
N PRO A 531 27.04 16.79 -60.18
CA PRO A 531 26.46 17.81 -61.06
C PRO A 531 26.35 19.22 -60.43
N CYS A 532 26.82 19.39 -59.20
CA CYS A 532 26.95 20.68 -58.51
C CYS A 532 28.27 21.39 -58.78
N TYR A 533 29.27 20.77 -59.43
CA TYR A 533 30.55 21.40 -59.74
C TYR A 533 30.75 21.57 -61.24
N LYS A 534 31.28 22.73 -61.65
CA LYS A 534 31.60 23.06 -63.03
C LYS A 534 33.05 23.49 -63.12
N THR A 535 33.82 22.85 -64.00
CA THR A 535 35.20 23.25 -64.29
C THR A 535 35.22 24.57 -65.06
N VAL A 536 35.90 25.57 -64.50
CA VAL A 536 36.11 26.89 -65.11
C VAL A 536 37.61 27.13 -65.24
N GLN A 537 38.08 27.44 -66.45
CA GLN A 537 39.49 27.82 -66.65
C GLN A 537 39.74 29.23 -66.12
N THR A 538 40.75 29.36 -65.26
CA THR A 538 41.27 30.64 -64.78
C THR A 538 42.71 30.80 -65.27
N ALA A 539 43.29 32.00 -65.14
CA ALA A 539 44.64 32.31 -65.61
C ALA A 539 45.78 31.49 -64.93
N LYS A 540 45.46 30.61 -63.98
CA LYS A 540 46.39 29.66 -63.33
C LYS A 540 46.02 28.17 -63.54
N GLY A 541 45.01 27.87 -64.36
CA GLY A 541 44.55 26.51 -64.67
C GLY A 541 43.04 26.29 -64.48
N PRO A 542 42.53 25.09 -64.81
CA PRO A 542 41.14 24.70 -64.56
C PRO A 542 40.87 24.54 -63.07
N SER A 543 39.84 25.22 -62.57
CA SER A 543 39.36 25.13 -61.19
C SER A 543 37.93 24.58 -61.17
N LEU A 544 37.63 23.64 -60.26
CA LEU A 544 36.24 23.25 -59.98
C LEU A 544 35.58 24.38 -59.20
N VAL A 545 34.50 24.95 -59.75
CA VAL A 545 33.67 25.96 -59.09
C VAL A 545 32.28 25.40 -58.87
N ALA A 546 31.74 25.53 -57.66
CA ALA A 546 30.38 25.11 -57.36
C ALA A 546 29.38 25.93 -58.20
N SER A 547 28.59 25.23 -59.01
CA SER A 547 27.54 25.80 -59.85
C SER A 547 26.35 26.17 -58.97
N VAL A 548 26.18 27.46 -58.69
CA VAL A 548 25.16 27.98 -57.77
C VAL A 548 23.75 27.55 -58.19
N SER A 549 23.44 27.57 -59.50
CA SER A 549 22.14 27.17 -60.02
C SER A 549 21.86 25.67 -59.88
N GLN A 550 22.83 24.81 -60.20
CA GLN A 550 22.67 23.35 -60.05
C GLN A 550 22.63 22.94 -58.57
N THR A 551 23.44 23.57 -57.73
CA THR A 551 23.42 23.35 -56.26
C THR A 551 22.08 23.78 -55.67
N PHE A 552 21.51 24.91 -56.12
CA PHE A 552 20.18 25.38 -55.70
C PHE A 552 19.05 24.43 -56.13
N ILE A 553 19.10 23.90 -57.36
CA ILE A 553 18.13 22.88 -57.83
C ILE A 553 18.25 21.61 -56.97
N ARG A 554 19.47 21.08 -56.78
CA ARG A 554 19.71 19.91 -55.93
C ARG A 554 19.21 20.11 -54.50
N LEU A 555 19.44 21.29 -53.91
CA LEU A 555 18.95 21.66 -52.59
C LEU A 555 17.41 21.72 -52.55
N LYS A 556 16.77 22.33 -53.55
CA LYS A 556 15.31 22.39 -53.68
C LYS A 556 14.70 20.99 -53.74
N ASP A 557 15.28 20.09 -54.53
CA ASP A 557 14.80 18.72 -54.69
C ASP A 557 14.96 17.94 -53.38
N LEU A 558 16.12 18.05 -52.70
CA LEU A 558 16.34 17.49 -51.37
C LEU A 558 15.38 18.05 -50.30
N ILE A 559 15.00 19.33 -50.38
CA ILE A 559 14.00 19.93 -49.47
C ILE A 559 12.60 19.36 -49.75
N LEU A 560 12.24 19.11 -51.01
CA LEU A 560 10.96 18.50 -51.37
C LEU A 560 10.91 17.02 -50.94
N GLU A 561 12.00 16.27 -51.17
CA GLU A 561 12.18 14.90 -50.69
C GLU A 561 12.09 14.83 -49.16
N LYS A 562 12.84 15.68 -48.43
CA LYS A 562 12.77 15.78 -46.97
C LYS A 562 11.34 16.06 -46.49
N LYS A 563 10.61 16.98 -47.14
CA LYS A 563 9.20 17.26 -46.80
C LYS A 563 8.25 16.09 -47.13
N SER A 564 8.58 15.26 -48.12
CA SER A 564 7.81 14.03 -48.41
C SER A 564 8.05 12.98 -47.32
N LEU A 565 9.33 12.73 -46.99
CA LEU A 565 9.73 11.80 -45.93
C LEU A 565 9.23 12.24 -44.54
N GLU A 566 9.19 13.54 -44.25
CA GLU A 566 8.57 14.09 -43.03
C GLU A 566 7.08 13.77 -42.94
N LYS A 567 6.34 13.87 -44.06
CA LYS A 567 4.91 13.50 -44.09
C LYS A 567 4.70 12.00 -43.88
N GLU A 568 5.48 11.17 -44.58
CA GLU A 568 5.40 9.70 -44.45
C GLU A 568 5.79 9.25 -43.03
N THR A 569 6.85 9.83 -42.46
CA THR A 569 7.27 9.58 -41.07
C THR A 569 6.18 10.00 -40.08
N ASN A 570 5.50 11.13 -40.30
CA ASN A 570 4.39 11.56 -39.44
C ASN A 570 3.15 10.66 -39.58
N HIS A 571 2.87 10.16 -40.79
CA HIS A 571 1.82 9.17 -41.01
C HIS A 571 2.14 7.83 -40.30
N LEU A 572 3.38 7.35 -40.40
CA LEU A 572 3.84 6.16 -39.67
C LEU A 572 3.79 6.34 -38.15
N LYS A 573 4.15 7.53 -37.63
CA LYS A 573 3.97 7.85 -36.19
C LYS A 573 2.50 7.80 -35.77
N GLN A 574 1.60 8.34 -36.59
CA GLN A 574 0.15 8.30 -36.31
C GLN A 574 -0.39 6.87 -36.35
N LEU A 575 0.04 6.05 -37.31
CA LEU A 575 -0.33 4.64 -37.42
C LEU A 575 0.20 3.84 -36.22
N ASN A 576 1.46 4.01 -35.85
CA ASN A 576 2.06 3.35 -34.69
C ASN A 576 1.35 3.73 -33.39
N GLY A 577 1.03 5.01 -33.17
CA GLY A 577 0.24 5.44 -32.02
C GLY A 577 -1.17 4.85 -32.00
N HIS A 578 -1.81 4.66 -33.16
CA HIS A 578 -3.09 3.95 -33.23
C HIS A 578 -2.96 2.46 -32.89
N LEU A 579 -1.91 1.80 -33.38
CA LEU A 579 -1.62 0.39 -33.07
C LEU A 579 -1.26 0.20 -31.59
N GLU A 580 -0.50 1.11 -31.00
CA GLU A 580 -0.12 1.11 -29.58
C GLU A 580 -1.35 1.27 -28.67
N ASN A 581 -2.21 2.25 -28.93
CA ASN A 581 -3.48 2.40 -28.21
C ASN A 581 -4.36 1.14 -28.32
N ARG A 582 -4.43 0.54 -29.52
CA ARG A 582 -5.20 -0.69 -29.76
C ARG A 582 -4.58 -1.91 -29.05
N LEU A 583 -3.27 -1.96 -28.90
CA LEU A 583 -2.55 -2.99 -28.15
C LEU A 583 -2.82 -2.85 -26.65
N GLN A 584 -2.74 -1.62 -26.09
CA GLN A 584 -3.09 -1.35 -24.69
C GLN A 584 -4.56 -1.72 -24.37
N ASP A 585 -5.50 -1.43 -25.28
CA ASP A 585 -6.89 -1.87 -25.16
C ASP A 585 -7.04 -3.41 -25.15
N GLN A 586 -6.20 -4.13 -25.91
CA GLN A 586 -6.17 -5.60 -25.91
C GLN A 586 -5.54 -6.16 -24.63
N GLU A 587 -4.44 -5.58 -24.15
CA GLU A 587 -3.81 -5.95 -22.87
C GLU A 587 -4.78 -5.75 -21.70
N LYS A 588 -5.48 -4.61 -21.63
CA LYS A 588 -6.48 -4.33 -20.61
C LYS A 588 -7.67 -5.32 -20.64
N ARG A 589 -8.09 -5.74 -21.84
CA ARG A 589 -9.11 -6.81 -21.99
C ARG A 589 -8.58 -8.17 -21.54
N LEU A 590 -7.31 -8.49 -21.82
CA LEU A 590 -6.68 -9.72 -21.35
C LEU A 590 -6.50 -9.72 -19.82
N GLU A 591 -6.15 -8.59 -19.20
CA GLU A 591 -6.10 -8.42 -17.75
C GLU A 591 -7.49 -8.62 -17.11
N GLN A 592 -8.53 -8.08 -17.71
CA GLN A 592 -9.92 -8.33 -17.28
C GLN A 592 -10.29 -9.83 -17.40
N VAL A 593 -9.97 -10.48 -18.52
CA VAL A 593 -10.20 -11.93 -18.68
C VAL A 593 -9.37 -12.73 -17.68
N GLN A 594 -8.11 -12.35 -17.42
CA GLN A 594 -7.24 -13.00 -16.44
C GLN A 594 -7.76 -12.84 -15.01
N THR A 595 -8.28 -11.67 -14.63
CA THR A 595 -8.86 -11.46 -13.30
C THR A 595 -10.18 -12.22 -13.13
N GLU A 596 -11.06 -12.28 -14.14
CA GLU A 596 -12.26 -13.12 -14.10
C GLU A 596 -11.94 -14.63 -14.12
N LEU A 597 -10.94 -15.06 -14.89
CA LEU A 597 -10.46 -16.44 -14.87
C LEU A 597 -9.83 -16.77 -13.51
N SER A 598 -9.09 -15.85 -12.90
CA SER A 598 -8.54 -16.02 -11.55
C SER A 598 -9.65 -16.11 -10.50
N LYS A 599 -10.69 -15.27 -10.58
CA LYS A 599 -11.87 -15.33 -9.68
C LYS A 599 -12.60 -16.67 -9.81
N THR A 600 -12.93 -17.07 -11.04
CA THR A 600 -13.63 -18.35 -11.31
C THR A 600 -12.77 -19.55 -10.91
N TRP A 601 -11.46 -19.52 -11.16
CA TRP A 601 -10.53 -20.56 -10.71
C TRP A 601 -10.42 -20.64 -9.19
N HIS A 602 -10.39 -19.51 -8.47
CA HIS A 602 -10.46 -19.51 -7.01
C HIS A 602 -11.80 -20.08 -6.51
N VAL A 603 -12.93 -19.72 -7.12
CA VAL A 603 -14.25 -20.30 -6.78
C VAL A 603 -14.29 -21.81 -7.00
N VAL A 604 -13.70 -22.31 -8.09
CA VAL A 604 -13.57 -23.76 -8.35
C VAL A 604 -12.64 -24.43 -7.34
N SER A 605 -11.51 -23.80 -7.02
CA SER A 605 -10.52 -24.28 -6.04
C SER A 605 -11.02 -24.24 -4.58
N ILE A 606 -12.02 -23.41 -4.28
CA ILE A 606 -12.72 -23.34 -2.99
C ILE A 606 -13.93 -24.30 -2.94
N ARG A 607 -14.39 -24.83 -4.08
CA ARG A 607 -15.50 -25.82 -4.17
C ARG A 607 -15.13 -27.29 -4.52
N PRO A 608 -13.92 -27.84 -4.29
CA PRO A 608 -13.63 -29.23 -4.62
C PRO A 608 -14.46 -30.25 -3.80
N GLY A 609 -15.11 -29.82 -2.71
CA GLY A 609 -15.94 -30.68 -1.87
C GLY A 609 -17.39 -30.92 -2.35
N SER A 610 -18.00 -30.04 -3.14
CA SER A 610 -19.44 -30.14 -3.44
C SER A 610 -19.76 -31.11 -4.58
N ILE A 611 -18.98 -31.12 -5.66
CA ILE A 611 -19.33 -31.88 -6.88
C ILE A 611 -19.18 -33.40 -6.69
N ILE A 612 -18.35 -33.85 -5.73
CA ILE A 612 -18.08 -35.27 -5.48
C ILE A 612 -19.15 -35.92 -4.57
N PHE A 613 -19.93 -35.14 -3.80
CA PHE A 613 -20.92 -35.69 -2.86
C PHE A 613 -22.32 -35.90 -3.45
N GLU A 614 -22.70 -35.17 -4.50
CA GLU A 614 -24.08 -35.21 -5.01
C GLU A 614 -24.38 -36.45 -5.87
N THR A 615 -23.37 -37.05 -6.51
CA THR A 615 -23.53 -38.26 -7.34
C THR A 615 -23.66 -39.56 -6.54
N LYS A 616 -23.29 -39.58 -5.25
CA LYS A 616 -23.43 -40.78 -4.39
C LYS A 616 -24.79 -40.90 -3.69
N LYS A 617 -25.64 -39.87 -3.70
CA LYS A 617 -26.91 -39.88 -2.94
C LYS A 617 -28.09 -40.54 -3.67
N ASN A 618 -27.97 -40.76 -4.98
CA ASN A 618 -29.05 -41.33 -5.82
C ASN A 618 -28.92 -42.85 -6.08
N TYR A 619 -28.08 -43.57 -5.32
CA TYR A 619 -27.93 -45.03 -5.40
C TYR A 619 -28.28 -45.76 -4.10
N SER A 620 -29.02 -45.13 -3.18
CA SER A 620 -29.56 -45.80 -2.00
C SER A 620 -30.89 -45.19 -1.54
N ARG A 621 -31.95 -45.53 -2.29
CA ARG A 621 -33.30 -45.74 -1.78
C ARG A 621 -34.12 -46.60 -2.73
#